data_AF-A0A8H7FFA3-F1
#
_entry.id   AF-A0A8H7FFA3-F1
#
_cell.length_a   1.000
_cell.length_b   1.000
_cell.length_c   1.000
_cell.angle_alpha   90.00
_cell.angle_beta   90.00
_cell.angle_gamma   90.00
#
_symmetry.space_group_name_H-M   'P 1'
#
loop_
_entity.id
_entity.type
_entity.pdbx_description
1 polymer ?
#
loop_
_entity_poly.entity_id
_entity_poly.type
_entity_poly.pdbx_seq_one_letter_code
_entity_poly.pdbx_strand_id
1 'polypeptide(L)' 'MPKIIWTEDNIRELVSKHFGKRACWFQIRIALALHAGNDVVGKAPTGMGKTLSFFIALLMALAENPESNVRIIILVV' A
#
# COMPACT_ATOMS: atom_id res chain seq x y z
N MET A 1 -9.62 -7.12 17.13
CA MET A 1 -9.34 -7.81 15.85
C MET A 1 -7.90 -8.28 15.86
N PRO A 2 -7.58 -9.48 15.35
CA PRO A 2 -6.19 -9.95 15.31
C PRO A 2 -5.34 -9.00 14.46
N LYS A 3 -4.18 -8.61 14.97
CA LYS A 3 -3.23 -7.74 14.27
C LYS A 3 -2.61 -8.54 13.12
N ILE A 4 -2.87 -8.13 11.88
CA ILE A 4 -2.26 -8.75 10.71
C ILE A 4 -0.77 -8.42 10.72
N ILE A 5 0.08 -9.44 10.59
CA ILE A 5 1.51 -9.24 10.35
C ILE A 5 1.72 -9.19 8.84
N TRP A 6 1.98 -8.00 8.32
CA TRP A 6 2.23 -7.82 6.90
C TRP A 6 3.60 -8.36 6.50
N THR A 7 3.61 -9.18 5.46
CA THR A 7 4.79 -9.78 4.84
C THR A 7 4.79 -9.41 3.35
N GLU A 8 5.92 -9.54 2.67
CA GLU A 8 5.95 -9.25 1.23
C GLU A 8 4.97 -10.11 0.43
N ASP A 9 4.78 -11.38 0.85
CA ASP A 9 3.93 -12.33 0.15
C ASP A 9 2.44 -12.01 0.31
N ASN A 10 1.98 -11.75 1.53
CA ASN A 10 0.58 -11.41 1.75
C ASN A 10 0.22 -10.02 1.18
N ILE A 11 1.17 -9.07 1.14
CA ILE A 11 0.99 -7.80 0.42
C ILE A 11 0.84 -8.09 -1.08
N ARG A 12 1.67 -8.93 -1.68
CA ARG A 12 1.56 -9.27 -3.10
C ARG A 12 0.27 -9.99 -3.42
N GLU A 13 -0.17 -10.90 -2.57
CA GLU A 13 -1.46 -11.57 -2.70
C GLU A 13 -2.61 -10.55 -2.67
N LEU A 14 -2.59 -9.64 -1.69
CA LEU A 14 -3.57 -8.57 -1.56
C LEU A 14 -3.63 -7.70 -2.82
N VAL A 15 -2.48 -7.29 -3.36
CA VAL A 15 -2.38 -6.47 -4.57
C VAL A 15 -2.82 -7.23 -5.82
N SER A 16 -2.43 -8.50 -5.93
CA SER A 16 -2.83 -9.35 -7.05
C SER A 16 -4.35 -9.55 -7.05
N LYS A 17 -4.95 -9.78 -5.88
CA LYS A 17 -6.40 -9.97 -5.72
C LYS A 17 -7.21 -8.73 -6.15
N HIS A 18 -6.73 -7.52 -5.84
CA HIS A 18 -7.49 -6.29 -6.11
C HIS A 18 -7.17 -5.64 -7.45
N PHE A 19 -5.92 -5.74 -7.92
CA PHE A 19 -5.46 -5.01 -9.10
C PHE A 19 -4.95 -5.91 -10.23
N GLY A 20 -4.82 -7.22 -10.02
CA GLY A 20 -4.23 -8.15 -11.00
C GLY A 20 -2.77 -7.81 -11.33
N LYS A 21 -2.04 -7.18 -10.40
CA LYS A 21 -0.64 -6.78 -10.53
C LYS A 21 0.21 -7.40 -9.43
N ARG A 22 1.51 -7.56 -9.71
CA ARG A 22 2.50 -7.94 -8.70
C ARG A 22 3.18 -6.69 -8.14
N ALA A 23 3.05 -6.46 -6.82
CA ALA A 23 3.74 -5.37 -6.17
C ALA A 23 5.27 -5.53 -6.25
N CYS A 24 5.97 -4.49 -6.69
CA CYS A 24 7.44 -4.47 -6.67
C CYS A 24 7.96 -4.03 -5.29
N TRP A 25 9.24 -4.24 -5.04
CA TRP A 25 9.84 -3.96 -3.74
C TRP A 25 9.70 -2.49 -3.32
N PHE A 26 9.87 -1.55 -4.25
CA PHE A 26 9.64 -0.12 -3.99
C PHE A 26 8.23 0.14 -3.43
N GLN A 27 7.20 -0.41 -4.09
CA GLN A 27 5.81 -0.22 -3.69
C GLN A 27 5.53 -0.82 -2.30
N ILE A 28 6.06 -2.02 -2.03
CA ILE A 28 5.92 -2.71 -0.74
C ILE A 28 6.58 -1.89 0.38
N ARG A 29 7.80 -1.37 0.16
CA ARG A 29 8.54 -0.56 1.14
C ARG A 29 7.81 0.73 1.49
N ILE A 30 7.26 1.42 0.49
CA ILE A 30 6.44 2.62 0.71
C ILE A 30 5.19 2.27 1.53
N ALA A 31 4.48 1.20 1.16
CA ALA A 31 3.26 0.79 1.83
C ALA A 31 3.48 0.40 3.30
N LEU A 32 4.53 -0.37 3.59
CA LEU A 32 4.92 -0.73 4.96
C LEU A 32 5.29 0.50 5.80
N ALA A 33 6.02 1.46 5.22
CA ALA A 33 6.39 2.69 5.92
C ALA A 33 5.16 3.54 6.26
N LEU A 34 4.21 3.67 5.32
CA LEU A 34 2.94 4.35 5.54
C LEU A 34 2.09 3.63 6.59
N HIS A 35 1.99 2.30 6.53
CA HIS A 35 1.25 1.49 7.51
C HIS A 35 1.82 1.62 8.93
N ALA A 36 3.14 1.76 9.05
CA ALA A 36 3.81 2.05 10.32
C ALA A 36 3.63 3.50 10.82
N GLY A 37 2.88 4.35 10.10
CA GLY A 37 2.57 5.72 10.50
C GLY A 37 3.65 6.75 10.16
N ASN A 38 4.56 6.45 9.23
CA ASN A 38 5.59 7.39 8.81
C ASN A 38 5.12 8.26 7.63
N ASP A 39 5.60 9.50 7.60
CA ASP A 39 5.59 10.31 6.38
C ASP A 39 6.64 9.78 5.39
N VAL A 40 6.25 9.66 4.11
CA VAL A 40 7.08 8.99 3.10
C VAL A 40 7.29 9.85 1.87
N VAL A 41 8.56 10.06 1.50
CA VAL A 41 8.95 10.66 0.22
C VAL A 41 9.59 9.59 -0.65
N GLY A 42 8.94 9.23 -1.76
CA GLY A 42 9.43 8.24 -2.71
C GLY A 42 9.85 8.85 -4.05
N LYS A 43 11.10 8.62 -4.47
CA LYS A 43 11.59 9.00 -5.81
C LYS A 43 11.56 7.78 -6.74
N ALA A 44 10.72 7.83 -7.77
CA ALA A 44 10.70 6.84 -8.83
C ALA A 44 10.26 7.46 -10.18
N PRO A 45 10.69 6.92 -11.32
CA PRO A 45 10.21 7.32 -12.65
C PRO A 45 8.68 7.26 -12.79
N THR A 46 8.15 7.96 -13.79
CA THR A 46 6.76 7.78 -14.23
C THR A 46 6.54 6.32 -14.67
N GLY A 47 5.31 5.81 -14.53
CA GLY A 47 5.00 4.41 -14.85
C GLY A 47 5.46 3.35 -13.83
N MET A 48 6.35 3.68 -12.88
CA MET A 48 6.86 2.72 -11.87
C MET A 48 5.85 2.38 -10.76
N GLY A 49 4.62 2.90 -10.84
CA GLY A 49 3.55 2.60 -9.89
C GLY A 49 3.68 3.29 -8.53
N LYS A 50 4.17 4.53 -8.51
CA LYS A 50 4.14 5.38 -7.30
C LYS A 50 2.73 5.46 -6.70
N THR A 51 1.74 5.72 -7.54
CA THR A 51 0.32 5.78 -7.15
C THR A 51 -0.16 4.48 -6.49
N LEU A 52 0.19 3.32 -7.08
CA LEU A 52 -0.19 2.01 -6.52
C LEU A 52 0.35 1.84 -5.10
N SER A 53 1.56 2.35 -4.81
CA SER A 53 2.17 2.25 -3.48
C SER A 53 1.28 2.81 -2.35
N PHE A 54 0.59 3.93 -2.59
CA PHE A 54 -0.34 4.52 -1.63
C PHE A 54 -1.63 3.70 -1.49
N PHE A 55 -2.14 3.15 -2.59
CA PHE A 55 -3.30 2.25 -2.57
C PHE A 55 -3.02 0.94 -1.83
N ILE A 56 -1.79 0.43 -1.85
CA ILE A 56 -1.42 -0.76 -1.07
C ILE A 56 -1.60 -0.49 0.43
N ALA A 57 -1.09 0.65 0.92
CA ALA A 57 -1.28 1.04 2.32
C ALA A 57 -2.77 1.18 2.69
N LEU A 58 -3.60 1.68 1.77
CA LEU A 58 -5.06 1.73 1.95
C LEU A 58 -5.66 0.34 2.11
N LEU A 59 -5.32 -0.58 1.19
CA LEU A 59 -5.83 -1.94 1.23
C LEU A 59 -5.40 -2.66 2.52
N MET A 60 -4.19 -2.41 3.01
CA MET A 60 -3.74 -2.95 4.29
C MET A 60 -4.61 -2.44 5.44
N ALA A 61 -4.87 -1.13 5.51
CA ALA A 61 -5.74 -0.54 6.53
C ALA A 61 -7.19 -1.05 6.43
N LEU A 62 -7.74 -1.20 5.22
CA LEU A 62 -9.09 -1.73 5.00
C LEU A 62 -9.19 -3.23 5.33
N ALA A 63 -8.14 -4.00 5.09
CA ALA A 63 -8.11 -5.41 5.47
C ALA A 63 -8.10 -5.59 6.99
N GLU A 64 -7.48 -4.68 7.73
CA GLU A 64 -7.47 -4.68 9.20
C GLU A 64 -8.77 -4.13 9.80
N ASN A 65 -9.37 -3.13 9.15
CA ASN A 65 -10.63 -2.53 9.58
C ASN A 65 -11.48 -2.12 8.36
N PRO A 66 -12.38 -3.01 7.89
CA PRO A 66 -13.23 -2.75 6.73
C PRO A 66 -14.16 -1.54 6.87
N GLU A 67 -14.55 -1.20 8.09
CA GLU A 67 -15.44 -0.05 8.40
C GLU A 67 -14.67 1.27 8.57
N SER A 68 -13.36 1.27 8.30
CA SER A 68 -12.52 2.45 8.47
C SER A 68 -12.81 3.51 7.41
N ASN A 69 -13.11 4.74 7.84
CA ASN A 69 -13.28 5.91 6.99
C ASN A 69 -11.93 6.50 6.51
N VAL A 70 -11.01 5.65 6.03
CA VAL A 70 -9.70 6.12 5.55
C VAL A 70 -9.88 6.98 4.30
N ARG A 71 -9.36 8.21 4.33
CA ARG A 71 -9.32 9.11 3.16
C ARG A 71 -7.87 9.29 2.72
N ILE A 72 -7.57 8.98 1.47
CA ILE A 72 -6.25 9.25 0.87
C ILE A 72 -6.41 10.36 -0.17
N ILE A 73 -5.61 11.41 -0.02
CA ILE A 73 -5.45 12.44 -1.04
C ILE A 73 -4.11 12.19 -1.71
N ILE A 74 -4.14 11.76 -2.97
CA ILE A 74 -2.93 11.59 -3.79
C ILE A 74 -2.79 12.81 -4.68
N LEU A 75 -1.82 13.67 -4.36
CA LEU A 75 -1.41 14.73 -5.28
C LEU A 75 -0.35 14.17 -6.24
N VAL A 76 -0.71 14.07 -7.51
CA VAL A 76 0.23 13.72 -8.58
C VAL A 76 0.61 15.02 -9.30
N VAL A 77 1.89 15.39 -9.25
CA VAL A 77 2.48 16.48 -10.04
C VAL A 77 3.23 15.93 -11.25
#